data_AF-A0A2E8Y5Y3-F1
#
_entry.id   AF-A0A2E8Y5Y3-F1
#
_cell.length_a   1.000
_cell.length_b   1.000
_cell.length_c   1.000
_cell.angle_alpha   90.00
_cell.angle_beta   90.00
_cell.angle_gamma   90.00
#
_symmetry.space_group_name_H-M   'P 1'
#
loop_
_entity.id
_entity.type
_entity.pdbx_description
1 polymer ?
#
loop_
_entity_poly.entity_id
_entity_poly.type
_entity_poly.pdbx_seq_one_letter_code
_entity_poly.pdbx_strand_id
1 'polypeptide(L)'
;DTDGDRLDDGAELNILGTDPLVADTDSDGILDGDEDSDSDGLTDAAELNTHRTNPRSADTDRDGLTDFEEINSHKTKPSIADTDGDGLGDGDELTHHKTDPLRRDTDNDGLNDWDEIFSHKTDPLASMQPGKKLAEFNTGARIRTSPAIGRDGMLYEGDQSGTVRAIDSNNRIVKWGFSARGSIESTPSIGPDGTIYFGSMDKKIYALDGKQGSKKWEFVTRDCVKSSPAIGPDGTVYAGSWDGHLYALDGQTGAKKWAFKTDGKINSSPAVSGDGIVYFGSGDKKVYALDAQTGAKRWAFKTGGDVDSSPAIGKDGTVYVGSWDDHLYALDGKTGAKKWAHLTGGDVDSSPAIGPDGTVYFGSWDHTVYAVKGANGAPVWKFTTGNPVFSSPAVGDDGTVYIGSWDKTFYALNGRSGEVHWTFNTRAAIESSPVIGNNGIVHFGSNDGKLYSLKSSGSGPADSAWPMFGQNAQHTHRIRAEEADSKMAIGRSPSGGIVIHYNTGSGQWMIQSSTDLSSWQPYKTVNGSGSTTIPVNPAAKPGFFRLISVD
;
A
#
# COMPACT_ATOMS: atom_id res chain seq x y z
N ASP A 1 25.03 -36.56 -29.52
CA ASP A 1 25.19 -36.39 -30.94
C ASP A 1 26.48 -37.03 -31.41
N THR A 2 26.64 -38.31 -31.06
CA THR A 2 27.78 -39.14 -31.51
C THR A 2 27.56 -39.60 -32.96
N ASP A 3 26.32 -39.68 -33.42
CA ASP A 3 25.90 -40.14 -34.75
C ASP A 3 25.36 -39.04 -35.67
N GLY A 4 25.10 -37.83 -35.17
CA GLY A 4 24.85 -36.63 -35.98
C GLY A 4 23.38 -36.34 -36.27
N ASP A 5 22.46 -36.90 -35.49
CA ASP A 5 21.01 -36.83 -35.65
C ASP A 5 20.36 -35.60 -34.97
N ARG A 6 21.16 -34.80 -34.25
CA ARG A 6 20.80 -33.60 -33.46
C ARG A 6 20.27 -33.87 -32.05
N LEU A 7 20.33 -35.09 -31.54
CA LEU A 7 20.07 -35.42 -30.15
C LEU A 7 21.39 -35.58 -29.39
N ASP A 8 21.42 -35.28 -28.09
CA ASP A 8 22.59 -35.62 -27.28
C ASP A 8 22.53 -37.07 -26.78
N ASP A 9 23.67 -37.75 -26.63
CA ASP A 9 23.73 -39.17 -26.25
C ASP A 9 23.00 -39.46 -24.93
N GLY A 10 22.89 -38.45 -24.05
CA GLY A 10 22.17 -38.53 -22.80
C GLY A 10 20.65 -38.51 -23.00
N ALA A 11 20.13 -37.67 -23.88
CA ALA A 11 18.72 -37.63 -24.24
C ALA A 11 18.25 -38.93 -24.91
N GLU A 12 19.06 -39.44 -25.84
CA GLU A 12 18.79 -40.71 -26.55
C GLU A 12 18.65 -41.87 -25.56
N LEU A 13 19.61 -42.04 -24.65
CA LEU A 13 19.58 -43.11 -23.65
C LEU A 13 18.52 -42.93 -22.56
N ASN A 14 18.35 -41.71 -22.05
CA ASN A 14 17.58 -41.48 -20.81
C ASN A 14 16.14 -41.00 -21.04
N ILE A 15 15.84 -40.42 -22.21
CA ILE A 15 14.53 -39.84 -22.54
C ILE A 15 13.85 -40.70 -23.60
N LEU A 16 14.48 -40.91 -24.75
CA LEU A 16 13.87 -41.49 -25.95
C LEU A 16 14.09 -43.00 -26.10
N GLY A 17 15.08 -43.56 -25.41
CA GLY A 17 15.43 -44.99 -25.48
C GLY A 17 15.99 -45.42 -26.83
N THR A 18 16.57 -44.49 -27.60
CA THR A 18 17.23 -44.70 -28.88
C THR A 18 18.73 -45.07 -28.70
N ASP A 19 19.37 -45.60 -29.74
CA ASP A 19 20.79 -45.99 -29.72
C ASP A 19 21.69 -44.81 -30.13
N PRO A 20 22.50 -44.23 -29.22
CA PRO A 20 23.32 -43.03 -29.49
C PRO A 20 24.46 -43.22 -30.52
N LEU A 21 24.53 -44.39 -31.14
CA LEU A 21 25.48 -44.74 -32.18
C LEU A 21 24.82 -44.92 -33.56
N VAL A 22 23.49 -44.80 -33.65
CA VAL A 22 22.71 -45.10 -34.86
C VAL A 22 21.66 -44.02 -35.07
N ALA A 23 21.91 -43.12 -36.03
CA ALA A 23 21.06 -41.95 -36.27
C ALA A 23 19.60 -42.23 -36.67
N ASP A 24 19.24 -43.48 -36.94
CA ASP A 24 17.90 -43.99 -37.26
C ASP A 24 17.81 -45.38 -36.62
N THR A 25 17.39 -45.42 -35.34
CA THR A 25 17.48 -46.62 -34.48
C THR A 25 16.56 -47.74 -34.98
N ASP A 26 15.40 -47.42 -35.55
CA ASP A 26 14.40 -48.40 -35.97
C ASP A 26 14.40 -48.70 -37.48
N SER A 27 15.22 -47.96 -38.24
CA SER A 27 15.44 -48.10 -39.68
C SER A 27 14.20 -47.85 -40.53
N ASP A 28 13.32 -46.96 -40.09
CA ASP A 28 12.11 -46.57 -40.83
C ASP A 28 12.36 -45.48 -41.89
N GLY A 29 13.54 -44.82 -41.82
CA GLY A 29 14.00 -43.78 -42.73
C GLY A 29 13.87 -42.34 -42.24
N ILE A 30 13.42 -42.12 -41.00
CA ILE A 30 13.47 -40.85 -40.28
C ILE A 30 14.62 -40.91 -39.26
N LEU A 31 15.31 -39.79 -39.03
CA LEU A 31 16.39 -39.77 -38.03
C LEU A 31 15.78 -39.62 -36.64
N ASP A 32 16.36 -40.24 -35.61
CA ASP A 32 15.83 -40.23 -34.25
C ASP A 32 15.54 -38.79 -33.74
N GLY A 33 16.39 -37.81 -34.05
CA GLY A 33 16.13 -36.39 -33.74
C GLY A 33 15.08 -35.67 -34.61
N ASP A 34 14.78 -36.18 -35.81
CA ASP A 34 13.73 -35.66 -36.70
C ASP A 34 12.38 -36.40 -36.49
N GLU A 35 12.32 -37.40 -35.59
CA GLU A 35 11.09 -38.08 -35.16
C GLU A 35 10.14 -37.14 -34.42
N ASP A 36 8.87 -37.51 -34.37
CA ASP A 36 7.79 -36.85 -33.61
C ASP A 36 7.13 -37.90 -32.69
N SER A 37 7.81 -38.19 -31.58
CA SER A 37 7.54 -39.34 -30.71
C SER A 37 6.14 -39.32 -30.07
N ASP A 38 5.52 -38.16 -29.91
CA ASP A 38 4.16 -38.01 -29.35
C ASP A 38 3.11 -37.47 -30.34
N SER A 39 3.51 -37.21 -31.58
CA SER A 39 2.65 -36.86 -32.71
C SER A 39 1.91 -35.53 -32.54
N ASP A 40 2.55 -34.56 -31.89
CA ASP A 40 2.01 -33.21 -31.71
C ASP A 40 2.38 -32.25 -32.87
N GLY A 41 3.38 -32.63 -33.68
CA GLY A 41 3.87 -31.88 -34.83
C GLY A 41 5.21 -31.17 -34.61
N LEU A 42 5.89 -31.38 -33.48
CA LEU A 42 7.28 -31.00 -33.23
C LEU A 42 8.21 -32.20 -33.37
N THR A 43 9.46 -31.95 -33.75
CA THR A 43 10.48 -33.01 -33.77
C THR A 43 11.12 -33.15 -32.40
N ASP A 44 11.50 -34.36 -32.00
CA ASP A 44 12.15 -34.68 -30.72
C ASP A 44 13.37 -33.77 -30.45
N ALA A 45 14.18 -33.48 -31.48
CA ALA A 45 15.31 -32.56 -31.34
C ALA A 45 14.89 -31.09 -31.16
N ALA A 46 13.78 -30.63 -31.74
CA ALA A 46 13.28 -29.28 -31.55
C ALA A 46 12.76 -29.07 -30.13
N GLU A 47 12.01 -30.06 -29.63
CA GLU A 47 11.50 -30.08 -28.27
C GLU A 47 12.61 -30.04 -27.23
N LEU A 48 13.60 -30.93 -27.34
CA LEU A 48 14.69 -30.99 -26.35
C LEU A 48 15.65 -29.80 -26.44
N ASN A 49 16.07 -29.42 -27.66
CA ASN A 49 17.12 -28.42 -27.83
C ASN A 49 16.61 -26.98 -27.82
N THR A 50 15.39 -26.75 -28.29
CA THR A 50 14.86 -25.39 -28.49
C THR A 50 13.80 -25.05 -27.45
N HIS A 51 12.79 -25.91 -27.29
CA HIS A 51 11.59 -25.59 -26.51
C HIS A 51 11.67 -26.08 -25.06
N ARG A 52 12.56 -27.02 -24.78
CA ARG A 52 12.76 -27.71 -23.50
C ARG A 52 11.50 -28.41 -23.01
N THR A 53 10.76 -29.00 -23.93
CA THR A 53 9.56 -29.80 -23.70
C THR A 53 9.89 -31.29 -23.65
N ASN A 54 8.90 -32.15 -23.37
CA ASN A 54 9.07 -33.59 -23.25
C ASN A 54 8.54 -34.30 -24.52
N PRO A 55 9.42 -34.87 -25.37
CA PRO A 55 9.01 -35.46 -26.67
C PRO A 55 8.10 -36.68 -26.62
N ARG A 56 7.70 -37.11 -25.43
CA ARG A 56 6.80 -38.26 -25.23
C ARG A 56 5.46 -37.82 -24.65
N SER A 57 5.17 -36.52 -24.68
CA SER A 57 4.01 -35.91 -24.05
C SER A 57 3.61 -34.69 -24.85
N ALA A 58 2.68 -34.88 -25.79
CA ALA A 58 2.18 -33.84 -26.68
C ALA A 58 1.70 -32.56 -25.98
N ASP A 59 1.40 -32.65 -24.68
CA ASP A 59 1.10 -31.56 -23.76
C ASP A 59 2.04 -31.74 -22.55
N THR A 60 3.13 -30.96 -22.51
CA THR A 60 4.21 -31.16 -21.54
C THR A 60 3.79 -30.74 -20.12
N ASP A 61 3.03 -29.66 -19.96
CA ASP A 61 2.64 -29.11 -18.66
C ASP A 61 1.20 -29.43 -18.21
N ARG A 62 0.44 -30.07 -19.10
CA ARG A 62 -0.89 -30.65 -18.88
C ARG A 62 -1.99 -29.63 -18.64
N ASP A 63 -1.91 -28.50 -19.32
CA ASP A 63 -2.92 -27.45 -19.25
C ASP A 63 -4.06 -27.62 -20.28
N GLY A 64 -3.89 -28.55 -21.22
CA GLY A 64 -4.86 -28.88 -22.27
C GLY A 64 -4.53 -28.31 -23.65
N LEU A 65 -3.39 -27.67 -23.85
CA LEU A 65 -2.82 -27.31 -25.15
C LEU A 65 -1.65 -28.23 -25.49
N THR A 66 -1.45 -28.49 -26.78
CA THR A 66 -0.23 -29.20 -27.21
C THR A 66 0.97 -28.26 -27.31
N ASP A 67 2.18 -28.78 -27.12
CA ASP A 67 3.40 -27.99 -27.19
C ASP A 67 3.50 -27.27 -28.55
N PHE A 68 3.12 -27.96 -29.63
CA PHE A 68 2.97 -27.38 -30.96
C PHE A 68 1.97 -26.21 -31.00
N GLU A 69 0.78 -26.35 -30.44
CA GLU A 69 -0.26 -25.30 -30.44
C GLU A 69 0.20 -24.06 -29.69
N GLU A 70 0.83 -24.25 -28.53
CA GLU A 70 1.37 -23.16 -27.73
C GLU A 70 2.46 -22.39 -28.47
N ILE A 71 3.42 -23.09 -29.07
CA ILE A 71 4.52 -22.43 -29.80
C ILE A 71 4.01 -21.75 -31.08
N ASN A 72 3.15 -22.42 -31.85
CA ASN A 72 2.83 -21.98 -33.20
C ASN A 72 1.58 -21.12 -33.28
N SER A 73 0.55 -21.43 -32.49
CA SER A 73 -0.75 -20.76 -32.56
C SER A 73 -0.90 -19.69 -31.48
N HIS A 74 -0.53 -19.97 -30.23
CA HIS A 74 -0.88 -19.13 -29.08
C HIS A 74 0.27 -18.27 -28.55
N LYS A 75 1.52 -18.63 -28.87
CA LYS A 75 2.75 -18.00 -28.39
C LYS A 75 2.92 -18.04 -26.87
N THR A 76 2.29 -19.02 -26.22
CA THR A 76 2.44 -19.35 -24.81
C THR A 76 3.68 -20.23 -24.59
N LYS A 77 3.97 -20.59 -23.34
CA LYS A 77 5.16 -21.35 -22.95
C LYS A 77 4.77 -22.80 -22.63
N PRO A 78 5.18 -23.78 -23.46
CA PRO A 78 4.73 -25.17 -23.35
C PRO A 78 5.27 -25.98 -22.16
N SER A 79 5.95 -25.32 -21.24
CA SER A 79 6.44 -25.93 -20.01
C SER A 79 5.88 -25.24 -18.77
N ILE A 80 4.95 -24.30 -18.96
CA ILE A 80 4.34 -23.47 -17.92
C ILE A 80 2.85 -23.36 -18.22
N ALA A 81 2.06 -24.17 -17.51
CA ALA A 81 0.61 -24.27 -17.67
C ALA A 81 -0.18 -22.96 -17.53
N ASP A 82 0.45 -21.89 -17.04
CA ASP A 82 -0.10 -20.54 -16.83
C ASP A 82 1.02 -19.55 -17.19
N THR A 83 1.04 -19.12 -18.46
CA THR A 83 2.17 -18.41 -19.07
C THR A 83 2.38 -17.03 -18.48
N ASP A 84 1.28 -16.33 -18.17
CA ASP A 84 1.29 -14.97 -17.64
C ASP A 84 1.24 -14.92 -16.10
N GLY A 85 0.91 -16.04 -15.47
CA GLY A 85 0.96 -16.28 -14.04
C GLY A 85 -0.22 -15.70 -13.28
N ASP A 86 -1.37 -15.46 -13.90
CA ASP A 86 -2.55 -14.88 -13.24
C ASP A 86 -3.35 -15.89 -12.39
N GLY A 87 -3.15 -17.19 -12.61
CA GLY A 87 -3.80 -18.30 -11.93
C GLY A 87 -4.80 -19.09 -12.78
N LEU A 88 -5.09 -18.67 -14.00
CA LEU A 88 -5.77 -19.45 -15.04
C LEU A 88 -4.72 -20.16 -15.91
N GLY A 89 -5.04 -21.36 -16.37
CA GLY A 89 -4.13 -22.07 -17.28
C GLY A 89 -4.39 -21.68 -18.73
N ASP A 90 -3.35 -21.66 -19.58
CA ASP A 90 -3.45 -21.12 -20.94
C ASP A 90 -4.54 -21.84 -21.76
N GLY A 91 -4.62 -23.17 -21.62
CA GLY A 91 -5.69 -23.99 -22.18
C GLY A 91 -7.10 -23.63 -21.65
N ASP A 92 -7.25 -23.37 -20.35
CA ASP A 92 -8.53 -23.00 -19.73
C ASP A 92 -9.01 -21.62 -20.18
N GLU A 93 -8.09 -20.67 -20.31
CA GLU A 93 -8.33 -19.35 -20.84
C GLU A 93 -8.88 -19.39 -22.26
N LEU A 94 -8.20 -20.11 -23.16
CA LEU A 94 -8.63 -20.20 -24.55
C LEU A 94 -9.92 -21.00 -24.73
N THR A 95 -10.14 -22.04 -23.91
CA THR A 95 -11.26 -22.98 -24.10
C THR A 95 -12.53 -22.54 -23.37
N HIS A 96 -12.44 -22.09 -22.11
CA HIS A 96 -13.60 -21.78 -21.28
C HIS A 96 -13.84 -20.27 -21.11
N HIS A 97 -12.80 -19.48 -20.85
CA HIS A 97 -12.94 -18.08 -20.43
C HIS A 97 -12.85 -17.06 -21.57
N LYS A 98 -12.21 -17.45 -22.67
CA LYS A 98 -11.93 -16.64 -23.87
C LYS A 98 -11.05 -15.41 -23.57
N THR A 99 -10.19 -15.51 -22.57
CA THR A 99 -9.18 -14.52 -22.19
C THR A 99 -7.87 -14.72 -22.98
N ASP A 100 -6.93 -13.78 -22.86
CA ASP A 100 -5.64 -13.78 -23.56
C ASP A 100 -4.54 -14.33 -22.63
N PRO A 101 -4.03 -15.56 -22.86
CA PRO A 101 -3.09 -16.24 -21.96
C PRO A 101 -1.68 -15.63 -21.89
N LEU A 102 -1.47 -14.53 -22.62
CA LEU A 102 -0.24 -13.73 -22.55
C LEU A 102 -0.42 -12.48 -21.66
N ARG A 103 -1.61 -12.29 -21.09
CA ARG A 103 -2.03 -11.06 -20.44
C ARG A 103 -2.87 -11.35 -19.20
N ARG A 104 -2.20 -11.19 -18.05
CA ARG A 104 -2.85 -11.37 -16.74
C ARG A 104 -4.16 -10.60 -16.55
N ASP A 105 -4.39 -9.55 -17.33
CA ASP A 105 -5.60 -8.72 -17.31
C ASP A 105 -5.96 -8.46 -18.79
N THR A 106 -6.91 -9.25 -19.29
CA THR A 106 -7.28 -9.26 -20.71
C THR A 106 -7.84 -7.91 -21.14
N ASP A 107 -8.71 -7.30 -20.32
CA ASP A 107 -9.43 -6.08 -20.67
C ASP A 107 -8.76 -4.77 -20.19
N ASN A 108 -7.69 -4.89 -19.41
CA ASN A 108 -6.83 -3.82 -18.87
C ASN A 108 -7.55 -2.86 -17.94
N ASP A 109 -8.47 -3.38 -17.15
CA ASP A 109 -9.19 -2.60 -16.16
C ASP A 109 -8.51 -2.60 -14.78
N GLY A 110 -7.43 -3.35 -14.61
CA GLY A 110 -6.62 -3.45 -13.39
C GLY A 110 -6.99 -4.63 -12.47
N LEU A 111 -7.88 -5.52 -12.88
CA LEU A 111 -8.12 -6.82 -12.22
C LEU A 111 -7.57 -7.92 -13.12
N ASN A 112 -6.97 -8.96 -12.53
CA ASN A 112 -6.59 -10.12 -13.32
C ASN A 112 -7.80 -11.00 -13.64
N ASP A 113 -7.72 -11.76 -14.72
CA ASP A 113 -8.84 -12.54 -15.24
C ASP A 113 -9.30 -13.58 -14.22
N TRP A 114 -8.36 -14.22 -13.51
CA TRP A 114 -8.67 -15.13 -12.41
C TRP A 114 -9.51 -14.46 -11.30
N ASP A 115 -9.12 -13.28 -10.84
CA ASP A 115 -9.80 -12.55 -9.77
C ASP A 115 -11.19 -12.09 -10.21
N GLU A 116 -11.35 -11.68 -11.46
CA GLU A 116 -12.66 -11.35 -12.01
C GLU A 116 -13.61 -12.55 -11.99
N ILE A 117 -13.14 -13.71 -12.45
CA ILE A 117 -13.95 -14.92 -12.53
C ILE A 117 -14.22 -15.53 -11.15
N PHE A 118 -13.23 -15.59 -10.27
CA PHE A 118 -13.32 -16.34 -9.02
C PHE A 118 -13.59 -15.49 -7.78
N SER A 119 -12.98 -14.31 -7.67
CA SER A 119 -13.07 -13.42 -6.50
C SER A 119 -14.22 -12.39 -6.62
N HIS A 120 -14.40 -11.82 -7.81
CA HIS A 120 -15.31 -10.68 -8.02
C HIS A 120 -16.60 -11.03 -8.75
N LYS A 121 -16.62 -12.13 -9.49
CA LYS A 121 -17.76 -12.56 -10.34
C LYS A 121 -18.11 -11.47 -11.36
N THR A 122 -17.08 -10.88 -11.96
CA THR A 122 -17.16 -9.92 -13.08
C THR A 122 -16.80 -10.64 -14.39
N ASP A 123 -16.90 -9.91 -15.51
CA ASP A 123 -16.66 -10.44 -16.85
C ASP A 123 -15.24 -10.01 -17.28
N PRO A 124 -14.28 -10.95 -17.42
CA PRO A 124 -12.87 -10.63 -17.70
C PRO A 124 -12.63 -10.03 -19.09
N LEU A 125 -13.68 -9.95 -19.92
CA LEU A 125 -13.62 -9.37 -21.26
C LEU A 125 -14.26 -7.98 -21.31
N ALA A 126 -14.75 -7.46 -20.19
CA ALA A 126 -15.59 -6.27 -20.14
C ALA A 126 -15.18 -5.27 -19.04
N SER A 127 -14.35 -4.31 -19.44
CA SER A 127 -13.72 -3.33 -18.56
C SER A 127 -14.68 -2.72 -17.54
N MET A 128 -14.44 -3.04 -16.26
CA MET A 128 -15.18 -2.50 -15.15
C MET A 128 -14.78 -1.05 -14.90
N GLN A 129 -15.77 -0.16 -14.88
CA GLN A 129 -15.50 1.26 -14.67
C GLN A 129 -15.11 1.56 -13.21
N PRO A 130 -14.20 2.52 -12.95
CA PRO A 130 -13.91 3.00 -11.61
C PRO A 130 -15.17 3.43 -10.84
N GLY A 131 -15.17 3.22 -9.52
CA GLY A 131 -16.30 3.52 -8.64
C GLY A 131 -17.39 2.44 -8.60
N LYS A 132 -17.25 1.38 -9.41
CA LYS A 132 -18.13 0.22 -9.32
C LYS A 132 -17.80 -0.61 -8.08
N LYS A 133 -18.84 -1.14 -7.45
CA LYS A 133 -18.73 -1.96 -6.25
C LYS A 133 -18.33 -3.38 -6.61
N LEU A 134 -17.16 -3.79 -6.14
CA LEU A 134 -16.66 -5.16 -6.24
C LEU A 134 -17.28 -6.04 -5.15
N ALA A 135 -17.35 -5.51 -3.92
CA ALA A 135 -17.83 -6.24 -2.78
C ALA A 135 -18.51 -5.35 -1.73
N GLU A 136 -19.40 -5.96 -0.95
CA GLU A 136 -19.82 -5.45 0.35
C GLU A 136 -19.87 -6.59 1.37
N PHE A 137 -19.53 -6.28 2.61
CA PHE A 137 -19.65 -7.18 3.75
C PHE A 137 -20.46 -6.49 4.85
N ASN A 138 -21.47 -7.17 5.40
CA ASN A 138 -22.36 -6.62 6.41
C ASN A 138 -21.93 -7.11 7.81
N THR A 139 -21.44 -6.20 8.64
CA THR A 139 -21.05 -6.48 10.03
C THR A 139 -22.25 -6.42 10.99
N GLY A 140 -23.34 -5.75 10.58
CA GLY A 140 -24.53 -5.52 11.39
C GLY A 140 -24.39 -4.39 12.43
N ALA A 141 -23.21 -3.77 12.54
CA ALA A 141 -22.92 -2.66 13.44
C ALA A 141 -22.12 -1.57 12.74
N ARG A 142 -22.29 -0.31 13.14
CA ARG A 142 -21.64 0.82 12.46
C ARG A 142 -20.13 0.64 12.39
N ILE A 143 -19.55 0.96 11.24
CA ILE A 143 -18.10 0.93 11.03
C ILE A 143 -17.61 2.37 10.95
N ARG A 144 -16.85 2.77 11.97
CA ARG A 144 -16.19 4.08 12.04
C ARG A 144 -14.68 3.98 11.94
N THR A 145 -14.14 2.80 12.14
CA THR A 145 -12.71 2.53 11.97
C THR A 145 -12.36 2.46 10.49
N SER A 146 -11.09 2.71 10.18
CA SER A 146 -10.55 2.49 8.85
C SER A 146 -10.10 1.02 8.76
N PRO A 147 -10.42 0.27 7.70
CA PRO A 147 -9.93 -1.10 7.55
C PRO A 147 -8.41 -1.09 7.29
N ALA A 148 -7.68 -2.05 7.87
CA ALA A 148 -6.26 -2.26 7.59
C ALA A 148 -6.06 -3.49 6.71
N ILE A 149 -5.10 -3.46 5.79
CA ILE A 149 -4.81 -4.55 4.84
C ILE A 149 -3.43 -5.13 5.14
N GLY A 150 -3.40 -6.44 5.43
CA GLY A 150 -2.18 -7.23 5.56
C GLY A 150 -1.50 -7.43 4.21
N ARG A 151 -0.20 -7.79 4.23
CA ARG A 151 0.55 -8.09 2.99
C ARG A 151 0.05 -9.32 2.25
N ASP A 152 -0.68 -10.17 2.95
CA ASP A 152 -1.37 -11.35 2.47
C ASP A 152 -2.78 -11.04 1.92
N GLY A 153 -3.16 -9.76 1.83
CA GLY A 153 -4.49 -9.33 1.38
C GLY A 153 -5.56 -9.46 2.47
N MET A 154 -5.25 -9.92 3.68
CA MET A 154 -6.23 -10.03 4.76
C MET A 154 -6.65 -8.64 5.23
N LEU A 155 -7.96 -8.37 5.26
CA LEU A 155 -8.52 -7.12 5.75
C LEU A 155 -8.91 -7.27 7.22
N TYR A 156 -8.49 -6.30 8.04
CA TYR A 156 -8.80 -6.22 9.46
C TYR A 156 -9.67 -5.00 9.73
N GLU A 157 -10.83 -5.23 10.32
CA GLU A 157 -11.85 -4.20 10.55
C GLU A 157 -12.44 -4.33 11.95
N GLY A 158 -12.78 -3.18 12.57
CA GLY A 158 -13.41 -3.11 13.88
C GLY A 158 -14.68 -2.28 13.86
N ASP A 159 -15.73 -2.77 14.53
CA ASP A 159 -17.04 -2.11 14.55
C ASP A 159 -17.51 -1.65 15.93
N GLN A 160 -18.62 -0.92 15.95
CA GLN A 160 -19.21 -0.38 17.18
C GLN A 160 -19.84 -1.41 18.12
N SER A 161 -20.01 -2.67 17.68
CA SER A 161 -20.44 -3.75 18.58
C SER A 161 -19.30 -4.27 19.47
N GLY A 162 -18.07 -3.84 19.18
CA GLY A 162 -16.88 -4.27 19.89
C GLY A 162 -16.15 -5.43 19.22
N THR A 163 -16.50 -5.77 17.97
CA THR A 163 -15.88 -6.87 17.25
C THR A 163 -14.80 -6.38 16.30
N VAL A 164 -13.62 -7.02 16.35
CA VAL A 164 -12.58 -6.96 15.33
C VAL A 164 -12.61 -8.26 14.51
N ARG A 165 -12.48 -8.17 13.19
CA ARG A 165 -12.52 -9.33 12.28
C ARG A 165 -11.30 -9.36 11.36
N ALA A 166 -10.94 -10.56 10.95
CA ALA A 166 -10.11 -10.79 9.76
C ALA A 166 -10.99 -11.33 8.64
N ILE A 167 -10.96 -10.65 7.50
CA ILE A 167 -11.75 -10.93 6.31
C ILE A 167 -10.79 -11.12 5.16
N ASP A 168 -10.84 -12.30 4.54
CA ASP A 168 -10.10 -12.57 3.31
C ASP A 168 -10.72 -11.73 2.19
N SER A 169 -9.93 -10.81 1.63
CA SER A 169 -10.43 -9.81 0.69
C SER A 169 -10.85 -10.42 -0.66
N ASN A 170 -10.27 -11.56 -1.03
CA ASN A 170 -10.53 -12.22 -2.31
C ASN A 170 -11.87 -12.96 -2.28
N ASN A 171 -12.07 -13.83 -1.28
CA ASN A 171 -13.28 -14.67 -1.18
C ASN A 171 -14.32 -14.19 -0.16
N ARG A 172 -14.04 -13.10 0.57
CA ARG A 172 -14.95 -12.43 1.51
C ARG A 172 -15.33 -13.31 2.69
N ILE A 173 -14.49 -14.28 3.02
CA ILE A 173 -14.69 -15.19 4.16
C ILE A 173 -14.10 -14.55 5.40
N VAL A 174 -14.93 -14.41 6.44
CA VAL A 174 -14.45 -14.09 7.78
C VAL A 174 -13.64 -15.29 8.29
N LYS A 175 -12.32 -15.10 8.47
CA LYS A 175 -11.44 -16.14 9.01
C LYS A 175 -11.62 -16.26 10.52
N TRP A 176 -11.74 -15.12 11.20
CA TRP A 176 -12.00 -15.08 12.64
C TRP A 176 -12.65 -13.76 13.06
N GLY A 177 -13.25 -13.76 14.25
CA GLY A 177 -13.76 -12.57 14.93
C GLY A 177 -13.36 -12.58 16.41
N PHE A 178 -12.94 -11.42 16.93
CA PHE A 178 -12.63 -11.19 18.33
C PHE A 178 -13.58 -10.13 18.91
N SER A 179 -14.20 -10.41 20.06
CA SER A 179 -15.11 -9.47 20.72
C SER A 179 -14.49 -8.87 21.97
N ALA A 180 -14.24 -7.56 21.94
CA ALA A 180 -13.97 -6.74 23.11
C ALA A 180 -15.27 -6.44 23.87
N ARG A 181 -15.17 -5.79 25.05
CA ARG A 181 -16.35 -5.45 25.88
C ARG A 181 -16.91 -4.06 25.60
N GLY A 182 -16.34 -3.34 24.64
CA GLY A 182 -16.74 -1.99 24.26
C GLY A 182 -16.50 -1.76 22.77
N SER A 183 -17.11 -0.71 22.24
CA SER A 183 -17.00 -0.30 20.83
C SER A 183 -15.53 -0.20 20.39
N ILE A 184 -15.25 -0.66 19.16
CA ILE A 184 -13.98 -0.42 18.50
C ILE A 184 -14.11 0.87 17.69
N GLU A 185 -13.42 1.91 18.15
CA GLU A 185 -13.33 3.22 17.48
C GLU A 185 -11.89 3.53 17.07
N SER A 186 -10.96 2.65 17.47
CA SER A 186 -9.54 2.67 17.13
C SER A 186 -9.34 1.82 15.89
N THR A 187 -8.69 2.39 14.89
CA THR A 187 -8.37 1.67 13.67
C THR A 187 -7.30 0.60 13.96
N PRO A 188 -7.47 -0.65 13.48
CA PRO A 188 -6.45 -1.68 13.63
C PRO A 188 -5.13 -1.31 12.93
N SER A 189 -4.02 -1.70 13.54
CA SER A 189 -2.67 -1.54 12.99
C SER A 189 -1.94 -2.88 12.97
N ILE A 190 -1.20 -3.15 11.90
CA ILE A 190 -0.60 -4.47 11.64
C ILE A 190 0.91 -4.39 11.84
N GLY A 191 1.41 -5.13 12.83
CA GLY A 191 2.84 -5.29 13.07
C GLY A 191 3.56 -6.06 11.96
N PRO A 192 4.89 -5.89 11.81
CA PRO A 192 5.67 -6.64 10.82
C PRO A 192 5.58 -8.17 10.98
N ASP A 193 5.28 -8.65 12.17
CA ASP A 193 5.08 -10.06 12.52
C ASP A 193 3.62 -10.55 12.32
N GLY A 194 2.74 -9.70 11.80
CA GLY A 194 1.32 -9.99 11.64
C GLY A 194 0.49 -9.83 12.92
N THR A 195 1.02 -9.25 13.99
CA THR A 195 0.23 -8.93 15.18
C THR A 195 -0.70 -7.75 14.91
N ILE A 196 -1.96 -7.86 15.31
CA ILE A 196 -2.98 -6.83 15.16
C ILE A 196 -3.14 -6.07 16.46
N TYR A 197 -2.90 -4.75 16.43
CA TYR A 197 -3.05 -3.86 17.58
C TYR A 197 -4.26 -2.94 17.41
N PHE A 198 -5.04 -2.76 18.47
CA PHE A 198 -6.16 -1.80 18.48
C PHE A 198 -6.53 -1.37 19.91
N GLY A 199 -7.14 -0.19 20.01
CA GLY A 199 -7.78 0.31 21.22
C GLY A 199 -9.27 -0.01 21.29
N SER A 200 -9.83 0.00 22.49
CA SER A 200 -11.26 -0.24 22.72
C SER A 200 -11.84 0.74 23.74
N MET A 201 -13.14 1.00 23.59
CA MET A 201 -13.93 1.75 24.58
C MET A 201 -14.09 1.02 25.92
N ASP A 202 -13.64 -0.24 26.03
CA ASP A 202 -13.51 -0.95 27.31
C ASP A 202 -12.23 -0.64 28.09
N LYS A 203 -11.52 0.42 27.71
CA LYS A 203 -10.33 0.98 28.37
C LYS A 203 -9.07 0.12 28.17
N LYS A 204 -9.01 -0.67 27.10
CA LYS A 204 -7.88 -1.54 26.82
C LYS A 204 -7.24 -1.29 25.47
N ILE A 205 -5.96 -1.61 25.41
CA ILE A 205 -5.21 -1.82 24.17
C ILE A 205 -5.02 -3.33 24.04
N TYR A 206 -5.33 -3.87 22.87
CA TYR A 206 -5.25 -5.30 22.56
C TYR A 206 -4.14 -5.58 21.56
N ALA A 207 -3.57 -6.78 21.66
CA ALA A 207 -2.78 -7.40 20.61
C ALA A 207 -3.31 -8.80 20.31
N LEU A 208 -3.60 -9.06 19.04
CA LEU A 208 -4.08 -10.36 18.57
C LEU A 208 -3.09 -10.97 17.56
N ASP A 209 -3.06 -12.29 17.51
CA ASP A 209 -2.45 -13.00 16.39
C ASP A 209 -3.27 -12.76 15.11
N GLY A 210 -2.68 -12.20 14.06
CA GLY A 210 -3.41 -11.86 12.83
C GLY A 210 -3.95 -13.05 12.05
N LYS A 211 -3.35 -14.24 12.22
CA LYS A 211 -3.81 -15.46 11.53
C LYS A 211 -4.93 -16.16 12.30
N GLN A 212 -4.81 -16.24 13.62
CA GLN A 212 -5.72 -17.01 14.47
C GLN A 212 -6.79 -16.18 15.17
N GLY A 213 -6.59 -14.86 15.31
CA GLY A 213 -7.45 -13.98 16.10
C GLY A 213 -7.34 -14.19 17.61
N SER A 214 -6.38 -14.99 18.07
CA SER A 214 -6.16 -15.27 19.48
C SER A 214 -5.47 -14.09 20.16
N LYS A 215 -5.92 -13.74 21.38
CA LYS A 215 -5.32 -12.63 22.14
C LYS A 215 -3.93 -13.00 22.61
N LYS A 216 -2.92 -12.25 22.15
CA LYS A 216 -1.54 -12.33 22.63
C LYS A 216 -1.40 -11.64 23.99
N TRP A 217 -1.87 -10.39 24.08
CA TRP A 217 -1.87 -9.63 25.32
C TRP A 217 -2.95 -8.54 25.33
N GLU A 218 -3.22 -7.98 26.51
CA GLU A 218 -4.00 -6.75 26.68
C GLU A 218 -3.33 -5.84 27.71
N PHE A 219 -3.47 -4.53 27.53
CA PHE A 219 -3.03 -3.52 28.48
C PHE A 219 -4.23 -2.68 28.95
N VAL A 220 -4.41 -2.56 30.26
CA VAL A 220 -5.53 -1.82 30.86
C VAL A 220 -5.11 -0.38 31.14
N THR A 221 -5.80 0.57 30.52
CA THR A 221 -5.70 2.01 30.77
C THR A 221 -6.78 2.44 31.76
N ARG A 222 -6.83 3.72 32.16
CA ARG A 222 -7.84 4.20 33.13
C ARG A 222 -9.13 4.68 32.47
N ASP A 223 -9.09 4.93 31.17
CA ASP A 223 -10.24 5.37 30.38
C ASP A 223 -10.18 4.87 28.93
N CYS A 224 -11.20 5.15 28.12
CA CYS A 224 -11.34 4.64 26.77
C CYS A 224 -10.12 4.88 25.86
N VAL A 225 -9.89 3.96 24.92
CA VAL A 225 -8.81 4.06 23.93
C VAL A 225 -9.41 4.16 22.54
N LYS A 226 -9.58 5.40 22.06
CA LYS A 226 -10.03 5.69 20.68
C LYS A 226 -8.87 5.89 19.70
N SER A 227 -7.70 6.27 20.21
CA SER A 227 -6.46 6.45 19.44
C SER A 227 -6.06 5.14 18.73
N SER A 228 -5.67 5.22 17.46
CA SER A 228 -5.17 4.07 16.68
C SER A 228 -3.69 3.83 16.99
N PRO A 229 -3.22 2.59 17.22
CA PRO A 229 -1.85 2.37 17.67
C PRO A 229 -0.80 2.65 16.58
N ALA A 230 0.26 3.38 16.91
CA ALA A 230 1.42 3.52 16.04
C ALA A 230 2.52 2.52 16.39
N ILE A 231 3.27 2.05 15.39
CA ILE A 231 4.28 1.00 15.57
C ILE A 231 5.67 1.54 15.23
N GLY A 232 6.51 1.66 16.26
CA GLY A 232 7.89 2.10 16.16
C GLY A 232 8.81 1.08 15.47
N PRO A 233 10.01 1.52 15.01
CA PRO A 233 11.02 0.65 14.41
C PRO A 233 11.42 -0.55 15.24
N ASP A 234 11.45 -0.38 16.55
CA ASP A 234 11.85 -1.37 17.54
C ASP A 234 10.68 -2.25 18.00
N GLY A 235 9.52 -2.14 17.33
CA GLY A 235 8.30 -2.85 17.71
C GLY A 235 7.57 -2.24 18.91
N THR A 236 7.91 -1.01 19.36
CA THR A 236 7.09 -0.32 20.36
C THR A 236 5.75 0.12 19.80
N VAL A 237 4.70 -0.14 20.55
CA VAL A 237 3.33 0.27 20.24
C VAL A 237 2.98 1.52 21.04
N TYR A 238 2.62 2.60 20.35
CA TYR A 238 2.20 3.86 20.95
C TYR A 238 0.69 4.05 20.81
N ALA A 239 -0.01 4.36 21.89
CA ALA A 239 -1.46 4.61 21.83
C ALA A 239 -1.90 5.61 22.90
N GLY A 240 -2.79 6.53 22.51
CA GLY A 240 -3.40 7.52 23.40
C GLY A 240 -4.67 7.02 24.07
N SER A 241 -4.87 7.39 25.34
CA SER A 241 -6.10 7.14 26.08
C SER A 241 -6.80 8.44 26.45
N TRP A 242 -8.11 8.36 26.67
CA TRP A 242 -8.90 9.44 27.24
C TRP A 242 -8.54 9.76 28.69
N ASP A 243 -7.75 8.91 29.36
CA ASP A 243 -7.19 9.21 30.68
C ASP A 243 -6.06 10.26 30.64
N GLY A 244 -5.76 10.80 29.46
CA GLY A 244 -4.74 11.81 29.23
C GLY A 244 -3.32 11.25 29.18
N HIS A 245 -3.13 9.96 28.89
CA HIS A 245 -1.80 9.39 28.70
C HIS A 245 -1.59 8.88 27.29
N LEU A 246 -0.41 9.19 26.74
CA LEU A 246 0.18 8.45 25.65
C LEU A 246 1.01 7.33 26.26
N TYR A 247 0.68 6.08 25.93
CA TYR A 247 1.41 4.91 26.37
C TYR A 247 2.38 4.43 25.31
N ALA A 248 3.57 4.00 25.74
CA ALA A 248 4.49 3.21 24.92
C ALA A 248 4.61 1.81 25.52
N LEU A 249 4.24 0.82 24.74
CA LEU A 249 4.21 -0.59 25.13
C LEU A 249 5.20 -1.38 24.28
N ASP A 250 5.81 -2.39 24.88
CA ASP A 250 6.54 -3.41 24.15
C ASP A 250 5.55 -4.22 23.28
N GLY A 251 5.74 -4.25 21.96
CA GLY A 251 4.77 -4.86 21.04
C GLY A 251 4.63 -6.38 21.18
N GLN A 252 5.64 -7.07 21.73
CA GLN A 252 5.61 -8.51 21.93
C GLN A 252 4.89 -8.89 23.22
N THR A 253 5.12 -8.14 24.30
CA THR A 253 4.68 -8.51 25.66
C THR A 253 3.54 -7.66 26.19
N GLY A 254 3.28 -6.48 25.61
CA GLY A 254 2.36 -5.48 26.15
C GLY A 254 2.90 -4.76 27.39
N ALA A 255 4.16 -5.00 27.77
CA ALA A 255 4.77 -4.36 28.94
C ALA A 255 4.94 -2.86 28.69
N LYS A 256 4.49 -2.04 29.64
CA LYS A 256 4.65 -0.59 29.55
C LYS A 256 6.12 -0.21 29.64
N LYS A 257 6.67 0.38 28.57
CA LYS A 257 8.00 1.01 28.55
C LYS A 257 7.95 2.37 29.24
N TRP A 258 7.02 3.23 28.83
CA TRP A 258 6.80 4.54 29.45
C TRP A 258 5.36 5.04 29.23
N ALA A 259 4.98 6.12 29.92
CA ALA A 259 3.75 6.85 29.66
C ALA A 259 3.99 8.35 29.83
N PHE A 260 3.40 9.17 28.95
CA PHE A 260 3.45 10.62 29.00
C PHE A 260 2.06 11.18 29.28
N LYS A 261 1.95 12.09 30.26
CA LYS A 261 0.67 12.67 30.69
C LYS A 261 0.43 14.06 30.07
N THR A 262 -0.75 14.26 29.51
CA THR A 262 -1.32 15.55 29.08
C THR A 262 -2.38 16.05 30.05
N ASP A 263 -2.85 17.29 29.85
CA ASP A 263 -3.91 17.89 30.69
C ASP A 263 -5.33 17.60 30.16
N GLY A 264 -5.45 16.79 29.10
CA GLY A 264 -6.70 16.46 28.43
C GLY A 264 -6.62 15.10 27.73
N LYS A 265 -7.77 14.59 27.29
CA LYS A 265 -7.88 13.31 26.57
C LYS A 265 -6.96 13.27 25.34
N ILE A 266 -6.50 12.07 24.97
CA ILE A 266 -5.74 11.86 23.72
C ILE A 266 -6.61 11.02 22.78
N ASN A 267 -7.21 11.70 21.81
CA ASN A 267 -8.01 11.07 20.75
C ASN A 267 -7.18 10.84 19.48
N SER A 268 -6.27 11.77 19.18
CA SER A 268 -5.30 11.66 18.09
C SER A 268 -4.54 10.34 18.16
N SER A 269 -4.50 9.63 17.03
CA SER A 269 -3.55 8.54 16.79
C SER A 269 -2.14 9.14 16.67
N PRO A 270 -1.11 8.59 17.35
CA PRO A 270 0.26 9.07 17.24
C PRO A 270 0.85 8.81 15.85
N ALA A 271 1.88 9.57 15.50
CA ALA A 271 2.68 9.41 14.28
C ALA A 271 4.17 9.35 14.65
N VAL A 272 4.91 8.38 14.09
CA VAL A 272 6.33 8.16 14.41
C VAL A 272 7.20 8.49 13.20
N SER A 273 8.12 9.43 13.39
CA SER A 273 9.12 9.77 12.38
C SER A 273 10.29 8.79 12.37
N GLY A 274 11.01 8.73 11.24
CA GLY A 274 12.18 7.86 11.09
C GLY A 274 13.35 8.24 12.01
N ASP A 275 13.42 9.50 12.47
CA ASP A 275 14.40 9.98 13.45
C ASP A 275 13.97 9.78 14.92
N GLY A 276 12.90 9.01 15.15
CA GLY A 276 12.50 8.58 16.49
C GLY A 276 11.77 9.65 17.29
N ILE A 277 10.96 10.48 16.64
CA ILE A 277 10.06 11.44 17.29
C ILE A 277 8.60 10.97 17.14
N VAL A 278 7.86 10.94 18.24
CA VAL A 278 6.43 10.64 18.28
C VAL A 278 5.64 11.94 18.37
N TYR A 279 4.73 12.17 17.43
CA TYR A 279 3.84 13.32 17.37
C TYR A 279 2.40 12.92 17.66
N PHE A 280 1.67 13.75 18.40
CA PHE A 280 0.23 13.54 18.65
C PHE A 280 -0.46 14.82 19.12
N GLY A 281 -1.77 14.91 18.90
CA GLY A 281 -2.65 15.94 19.44
C GLY A 281 -3.34 15.54 20.75
N SER A 282 -3.81 16.52 21.51
CA SER A 282 -4.62 16.30 22.72
C SER A 282 -5.75 17.33 22.85
N GLY A 283 -6.81 16.95 23.57
CA GLY A 283 -7.89 17.84 24.00
C GLY A 283 -7.47 18.92 25.00
N ASP A 284 -6.19 18.99 25.38
CA ASP A 284 -5.62 20.14 26.09
C ASP A 284 -5.16 21.28 25.16
N LYS A 285 -5.54 21.20 23.87
CA LYS A 285 -5.28 22.20 22.83
C LYS A 285 -3.82 22.33 22.48
N LYS A 286 -3.11 21.20 22.45
CA LYS A 286 -1.70 21.16 22.08
C LYS A 286 -1.39 19.98 21.17
N VAL A 287 -0.38 20.22 20.34
CA VAL A 287 0.38 19.21 19.62
C VAL A 287 1.65 18.95 20.41
N TYR A 288 2.00 17.68 20.61
CA TYR A 288 3.19 17.27 21.34
C TYR A 288 4.17 16.53 20.42
N ALA A 289 5.46 16.69 20.71
CA ALA A 289 6.51 15.83 20.19
C ALA A 289 7.33 15.25 21.33
N LEU A 290 7.49 13.93 21.33
CA LEU A 290 8.26 13.20 22.32
C LEU A 290 9.39 12.41 21.66
N ASP A 291 10.44 12.20 22.41
CA ASP A 291 11.44 11.19 22.08
C ASP A 291 10.83 9.78 22.19
N ALA A 292 10.91 8.99 21.11
CA ALA A 292 10.25 7.69 21.01
C ALA A 292 10.78 6.65 22.02
N GLN A 293 12.08 6.74 22.37
CA GLN A 293 12.73 5.79 23.26
C GLN A 293 12.42 6.09 24.73
N THR A 294 12.47 7.36 25.10
CA THR A 294 12.41 7.78 26.51
C THR A 294 11.05 8.33 26.93
N GLY A 295 10.20 8.74 25.98
CA GLY A 295 8.96 9.47 26.24
C GLY A 295 9.20 10.93 26.69
N ALA A 296 10.44 11.41 26.63
CA ALA A 296 10.77 12.77 27.03
C ALA A 296 10.19 13.79 26.04
N LYS A 297 9.52 14.82 26.57
CA LYS A 297 8.96 15.90 25.76
C LYS A 297 10.07 16.69 25.09
N ARG A 298 10.05 16.74 23.76
CA ARG A 298 10.91 17.60 22.94
C ARG A 298 10.31 18.99 22.82
N TRP A 299 9.04 19.08 22.42
CA TRP A 299 8.32 20.34 22.33
C TRP A 299 6.81 20.14 22.49
N ALA A 300 6.09 21.24 22.69
CA ALA A 300 4.64 21.31 22.60
C ALA A 300 4.24 22.62 21.89
N PHE A 301 3.26 22.55 21.00
CA PHE A 301 2.70 23.69 20.28
C PHE A 301 1.24 23.89 20.70
N LYS A 302 0.84 25.12 21.04
CA LYS A 302 -0.52 25.41 21.49
C LYS A 302 -1.40 25.88 20.33
N THR A 303 -2.56 25.25 20.18
CA THR A 303 -3.65 25.64 19.28
C THR A 303 -4.75 26.40 20.04
N GLY A 304 -5.77 26.89 19.34
CA GLY A 304 -6.95 27.53 19.93
C GLY A 304 -8.02 26.54 20.41
N GLY A 305 -8.02 25.33 19.88
CA GLY A 305 -9.03 24.28 20.06
C GLY A 305 -8.40 22.90 20.23
N ASP A 306 -9.23 21.89 20.46
CA ASP A 306 -8.79 20.51 20.66
C ASP A 306 -8.05 20.01 19.40
N VAL A 307 -7.11 19.08 19.60
CA VAL A 307 -6.33 18.47 18.51
C VAL A 307 -6.65 16.98 18.47
N ASP A 308 -7.79 16.65 17.87
CA ASP A 308 -8.24 15.27 17.70
C ASP A 308 -7.75 14.65 16.38
N SER A 309 -7.41 15.48 15.38
CA SER A 309 -6.77 15.08 14.12
C SER A 309 -5.42 14.41 14.35
N SER A 310 -5.16 13.30 13.65
CA SER A 310 -3.85 12.64 13.69
C SER A 310 -2.82 13.36 12.83
N PRO A 311 -1.56 13.50 13.29
CA PRO A 311 -0.53 14.14 12.51
C PRO A 311 -0.13 13.32 11.27
N ALA A 312 0.15 14.02 10.16
CA ALA A 312 0.81 13.49 8.99
C ALA A 312 2.21 14.11 8.85
N ILE A 313 3.20 13.31 8.47
CA ILE A 313 4.60 13.74 8.42
C ILE A 313 5.05 13.81 6.95
N GLY A 314 5.45 14.99 6.50
CA GLY A 314 5.99 15.22 5.16
C GLY A 314 7.43 14.72 5.01
N LYS A 315 7.87 14.50 3.76
CA LYS A 315 9.25 14.09 3.42
C LYS A 315 10.32 15.02 4.01
N ASP A 316 9.99 16.30 4.20
CA ASP A 316 10.88 17.32 4.77
C ASP A 316 10.84 17.41 6.31
N GLY A 317 10.09 16.51 6.97
CA GLY A 317 9.89 16.52 8.42
C GLY A 317 8.86 17.56 8.90
N THR A 318 8.09 18.18 8.00
CA THR A 318 6.93 18.99 8.40
C THR A 318 5.83 18.11 8.95
N VAL A 319 5.26 18.52 10.08
CA VAL A 319 4.11 17.86 10.71
C VAL A 319 2.86 18.67 10.40
N TYR A 320 1.90 18.03 9.71
CA TYR A 320 0.59 18.61 9.39
C TYR A 320 -0.46 18.05 10.34
N VAL A 321 -1.29 18.90 10.93
CA VAL A 321 -2.30 18.49 11.92
C VAL A 321 -3.47 19.48 11.98
N GLY A 322 -4.69 18.95 12.02
CA GLY A 322 -5.93 19.73 12.17
C GLY A 322 -6.27 20.05 13.62
N SER A 323 -7.06 21.10 13.84
CA SER A 323 -7.58 21.45 15.16
C SER A 323 -9.02 21.97 15.07
N TRP A 324 -9.74 21.88 16.19
CA TRP A 324 -11.07 22.47 16.40
C TRP A 324 -11.04 23.99 16.62
N ASP A 325 -10.01 24.66 16.12
CA ASP A 325 -9.96 26.12 16.02
C ASP A 325 -10.06 26.58 14.56
N ASP A 326 -10.64 25.72 13.71
CA ASP A 326 -10.80 25.93 12.28
C ASP A 326 -9.47 26.02 11.50
N HIS A 327 -8.38 25.43 12.00
CA HIS A 327 -7.10 25.46 11.29
C HIS A 327 -6.52 24.07 11.00
N LEU A 328 -5.92 23.97 9.80
CA LEU A 328 -4.81 23.04 9.55
C LEU A 328 -3.49 23.76 9.86
N TYR A 329 -2.66 23.16 10.71
CA TYR A 329 -1.33 23.66 11.03
C TYR A 329 -0.24 22.88 10.30
N ALA A 330 0.82 23.58 9.90
CA ALA A 330 2.10 22.98 9.52
C ALA A 330 3.19 23.43 10.50
N LEU A 331 3.81 22.46 11.15
CA LEU A 331 4.82 22.65 12.17
C LEU A 331 6.15 22.05 11.72
N ASP A 332 7.25 22.68 12.05
CA ASP A 332 8.57 22.06 11.94
C ASP A 332 8.68 20.89 12.93
N GLY A 333 8.88 19.66 12.44
CA GLY A 333 8.87 18.47 13.31
C GLY A 333 9.96 18.46 14.38
N LYS A 334 11.10 19.11 14.14
CA LYS A 334 12.21 19.13 15.10
C LYS A 334 12.00 20.16 16.21
N THR A 335 11.47 21.32 15.87
CA THR A 335 11.40 22.48 16.78
C THR A 335 10.00 22.79 17.29
N GLY A 336 8.96 22.30 16.62
CA GLY A 336 7.56 22.67 16.87
C GLY A 336 7.20 24.08 16.40
N ALA A 337 8.11 24.76 15.69
CA ALA A 337 7.85 26.10 15.18
C ALA A 337 6.76 26.05 14.10
N LYS A 338 5.75 26.90 14.23
CA LYS A 338 4.71 27.05 13.19
C LYS A 338 5.33 27.57 11.91
N LYS A 339 5.27 26.77 10.84
CA LYS A 339 5.61 27.19 9.48
C LYS A 339 4.48 28.03 8.89
N TRP A 340 3.25 27.51 8.95
CA TRP A 340 2.03 28.20 8.53
C TRP A 340 0.79 27.59 9.18
N ALA A 341 -0.36 28.25 9.01
CA ALA A 341 -1.68 27.70 9.32
C ALA A 341 -2.66 28.10 8.22
N HIS A 342 -3.59 27.20 7.87
CA HIS A 342 -4.65 27.43 6.90
C HIS A 342 -5.99 27.45 7.61
N LEU A 343 -6.74 28.55 7.48
CA LEU A 343 -8.05 28.74 8.10
C LEU A 343 -9.14 28.14 7.22
N THR A 344 -10.00 27.31 7.81
CA THR A 344 -11.25 26.78 7.24
C THR A 344 -12.47 27.49 7.82
N GLY A 345 -13.68 27.12 7.38
CA GLY A 345 -14.93 27.63 7.94
C GLY A 345 -15.46 26.86 9.15
N GLY A 346 -14.72 25.85 9.63
CA GLY A 346 -15.13 24.94 10.70
C GLY A 346 -14.01 23.97 11.08
N ASP A 347 -14.20 23.24 12.17
CA ASP A 347 -13.22 22.32 12.77
C ASP A 347 -12.52 21.41 11.75
N VAL A 348 -11.23 21.16 11.96
CA VAL A 348 -10.44 20.21 11.17
C VAL A 348 -10.14 18.98 12.03
N ASP A 349 -11.03 17.99 11.97
CA ASP A 349 -10.88 16.70 12.67
C ASP A 349 -10.32 15.60 11.76
N SER A 350 -10.49 15.75 10.44
CA SER A 350 -9.85 14.88 9.44
C SER A 350 -8.34 14.87 9.65
N SER A 351 -7.74 13.68 9.56
CA SER A 351 -6.28 13.58 9.50
C SER A 351 -5.81 13.97 8.10
N PRO A 352 -4.67 14.66 7.92
CA PRO A 352 -4.20 15.04 6.60
C PRO A 352 -3.63 13.85 5.83
N ALA A 353 -3.74 13.88 4.50
CA ALA A 353 -2.94 13.05 3.59
C ALA A 353 -2.07 13.93 2.71
N ILE A 354 -0.93 13.40 2.24
CA ILE A 354 0.07 14.14 1.50
C ILE A 354 0.25 13.48 0.14
N GLY A 355 0.03 14.20 -0.95
CA GLY A 355 0.29 13.73 -2.30
C GLY A 355 1.79 13.69 -2.66
N PRO A 356 2.18 13.01 -3.75
CA PRO A 356 3.58 12.93 -4.20
C PRO A 356 4.23 14.29 -4.48
N ASP A 357 3.43 15.28 -4.88
CA ASP A 357 3.83 16.66 -5.16
C ASP A 357 3.92 17.55 -3.90
N GLY A 358 3.59 17.01 -2.72
CA GLY A 358 3.54 17.73 -1.46
C GLY A 358 2.24 18.51 -1.22
N THR A 359 1.21 18.32 -2.05
CA THR A 359 -0.14 18.83 -1.76
C THR A 359 -0.73 18.10 -0.56
N VAL A 360 -1.33 18.84 0.37
CA VAL A 360 -1.95 18.32 1.59
C VAL A 360 -3.46 18.36 1.43
N TYR A 361 -4.10 17.20 1.61
CA TYR A 361 -5.54 17.01 1.49
C TYR A 361 -6.17 16.74 2.86
N PHE A 362 -7.34 17.31 3.13
CA PHE A 362 -8.05 17.11 4.40
C PHE A 362 -9.53 17.52 4.30
N GLY A 363 -10.37 16.92 5.14
CA GLY A 363 -11.77 17.30 5.33
C GLY A 363 -11.98 18.30 6.48
N SER A 364 -13.10 19.01 6.46
CA SER A 364 -13.52 19.93 7.52
C SER A 364 -15.01 19.79 7.85
N TRP A 365 -15.37 20.24 9.05
CA TRP A 365 -16.75 20.37 9.52
C TRP A 365 -17.56 21.44 8.79
N ASP A 366 -16.92 22.28 7.98
CA ASP A 366 -17.58 23.25 7.08
C ASP A 366 -18.12 22.64 5.77
N HIS A 367 -18.17 21.31 5.71
CA HIS A 367 -18.63 20.53 4.55
C HIS A 367 -17.70 20.66 3.34
N THR A 368 -16.40 20.88 3.56
CA THR A 368 -15.44 21.07 2.47
C THR A 368 -14.25 20.11 2.58
N VAL A 369 -13.86 19.54 1.44
CA VAL A 369 -12.57 18.90 1.21
C VAL A 369 -11.61 19.96 0.68
N TYR A 370 -10.46 20.09 1.30
CA TYR A 370 -9.44 21.08 0.96
C TYR A 370 -8.19 20.40 0.37
N ALA A 371 -7.57 21.09 -0.59
CA ALA A 371 -6.21 20.83 -1.02
C ALA A 371 -5.38 22.10 -0.88
N VAL A 372 -4.25 22.01 -0.18
CA VAL A 372 -3.34 23.14 0.06
C VAL A 372 -1.89 22.74 -0.25
N LYS A 373 -1.07 23.69 -0.66
CA LYS A 373 0.36 23.45 -0.90
C LYS A 373 1.08 23.21 0.43
N GLY A 374 1.74 22.06 0.60
CA GLY A 374 2.52 21.77 1.81
C GLY A 374 3.58 22.83 2.13
N ALA A 375 4.17 23.44 1.10
CA ALA A 375 5.24 24.44 1.27
C ALA A 375 4.82 25.72 2.00
N ASN A 376 3.56 26.15 1.87
CA ASN A 376 3.12 27.47 2.37
C ASN A 376 1.64 27.56 2.77
N GLY A 377 0.88 26.48 2.69
CA GLY A 377 -0.55 26.46 3.02
C GLY A 377 -1.44 27.21 2.03
N ALA A 378 -0.92 27.60 0.86
CA ALA A 378 -1.73 28.27 -0.16
C ALA A 378 -2.79 27.30 -0.72
N PRO A 379 -4.05 27.74 -0.92
CA PRO A 379 -5.08 26.88 -1.48
C PRO A 379 -4.71 26.43 -2.90
N VAL A 380 -4.94 25.14 -3.18
CA VAL A 380 -4.90 24.57 -4.53
C VAL A 380 -6.33 24.53 -5.07
N TRP A 381 -7.23 23.84 -4.36
CA TRP A 381 -8.66 23.79 -4.64
C TRP A 381 -9.46 23.49 -3.37
N LYS A 382 -10.79 23.65 -3.47
CA LYS A 382 -11.75 23.23 -2.45
C LYS A 382 -12.97 22.59 -3.11
N PHE A 383 -13.54 21.56 -2.49
CA PHE A 383 -14.72 20.85 -2.97
C PHE A 383 -15.77 20.75 -1.86
N THR A 384 -16.99 21.21 -2.10
CA THR A 384 -18.05 21.25 -1.08
C THR A 384 -18.94 20.01 -1.17
N THR A 385 -19.03 19.28 -0.07
CA THR A 385 -19.92 18.12 0.14
C THR A 385 -21.27 18.57 0.71
N GLY A 386 -22.22 17.65 0.81
CA GLY A 386 -23.56 17.95 1.37
C GLY A 386 -23.58 18.10 2.90
N ASN A 387 -22.58 17.57 3.59
CA ASN A 387 -22.45 17.53 5.06
C ASN A 387 -20.97 17.47 5.47
N PRO A 388 -20.63 17.53 6.77
CA PRO A 388 -19.24 17.50 7.26
C PRO A 388 -18.39 16.36 6.71
N VAL A 389 -17.08 16.61 6.57
CA VAL A 389 -16.09 15.63 6.12
C VAL A 389 -15.22 15.23 7.30
N PHE A 390 -15.59 14.13 7.95
CA PHE A 390 -14.85 13.55 9.08
C PHE A 390 -13.75 12.57 8.63
N SER A 391 -14.00 11.85 7.54
CA SER A 391 -13.08 10.86 6.95
C SER A 391 -11.75 11.51 6.57
N SER A 392 -10.64 10.79 6.76
CA SER A 392 -9.33 11.24 6.27
C SER A 392 -9.16 10.82 4.80
N PRO A 393 -8.57 11.65 3.93
CA PRO A 393 -8.37 11.27 2.54
C PRO A 393 -7.34 10.14 2.36
N ALA A 394 -7.48 9.40 1.26
CA ALA A 394 -6.45 8.52 0.72
C ALA A 394 -6.13 8.90 -0.73
N VAL A 395 -4.86 8.91 -1.10
CA VAL A 395 -4.37 9.34 -2.43
C VAL A 395 -3.87 8.12 -3.20
N GLY A 396 -4.43 7.90 -4.38
CA GLY A 396 -3.98 6.89 -5.35
C GLY A 396 -2.74 7.33 -6.12
N ASP A 397 -2.00 6.36 -6.67
CA ASP A 397 -0.84 6.56 -7.54
C ASP A 397 -1.15 7.35 -8.83
N ASP A 398 -2.39 7.24 -9.31
CA ASP A 398 -2.98 8.03 -10.40
C ASP A 398 -3.27 9.50 -10.01
N GLY A 399 -3.13 9.84 -8.73
CA GLY A 399 -3.44 11.16 -8.18
C GLY A 399 -4.91 11.37 -7.81
N THR A 400 -5.74 10.34 -7.78
CA THR A 400 -7.11 10.42 -7.29
C THR A 400 -7.15 10.51 -5.77
N VAL A 401 -7.99 11.38 -5.22
CA VAL A 401 -8.23 11.54 -3.78
C VAL A 401 -9.57 10.92 -3.41
N TYR A 402 -9.53 9.89 -2.59
CA TYR A 402 -10.70 9.17 -2.07
C TYR A 402 -11.06 9.66 -0.67
N ILE A 403 -12.34 10.00 -0.43
CA ILE A 403 -12.78 10.51 0.87
C ILE A 403 -14.28 10.29 1.10
N GLY A 404 -14.65 9.93 2.34
CA GLY A 404 -16.04 9.78 2.76
C GLY A 404 -16.62 11.04 3.41
N SER A 405 -17.93 11.25 3.26
CA SER A 405 -18.65 12.34 3.94
C SER A 405 -19.85 11.83 4.74
N TRP A 406 -20.30 12.65 5.69
CA TRP A 406 -21.55 12.44 6.42
C TRP A 406 -22.80 12.59 5.55
N ASP A 407 -22.65 13.09 4.32
CA ASP A 407 -23.74 13.13 3.34
C ASP A 407 -24.06 11.76 2.73
N LYS A 408 -23.38 10.71 3.22
CA LYS A 408 -23.51 9.30 2.80
C LYS A 408 -22.87 9.02 1.44
N THR A 409 -22.05 9.94 0.95
CA THR A 409 -21.36 9.83 -0.33
C THR A 409 -19.88 9.61 -0.10
N PHE A 410 -19.34 8.64 -0.82
CA PHE A 410 -17.92 8.43 -1.02
C PHE A 410 -17.51 9.10 -2.31
N TYR A 411 -16.49 9.95 -2.27
CA TYR A 411 -16.03 10.75 -3.40
C TYR A 411 -14.66 10.26 -3.87
N ALA A 412 -14.51 10.16 -5.19
CA ALA A 412 -13.22 10.11 -5.85
C ALA A 412 -13.03 11.44 -6.60
N LEU A 413 -12.04 12.22 -6.17
CA LEU A 413 -11.77 13.55 -6.67
C LEU A 413 -10.43 13.57 -7.40
N ASN A 414 -10.32 14.36 -8.45
CA ASN A 414 -9.04 14.62 -9.09
C ASN A 414 -8.13 15.40 -8.13
N GLY A 415 -6.97 14.86 -7.76
CA GLY A 415 -6.07 15.51 -6.81
C GLY A 415 -5.52 16.87 -7.26
N ARG A 416 -5.52 17.16 -8.58
CA ARG A 416 -5.00 18.45 -9.10
C ARG A 416 -6.08 19.53 -9.19
N SER A 417 -7.34 19.16 -9.45
CA SER A 417 -8.42 20.12 -9.73
C SER A 417 -9.56 20.10 -8.71
N GLY A 418 -9.73 19.02 -7.97
CA GLY A 418 -10.89 18.80 -7.08
C GLY A 418 -12.16 18.38 -7.83
N GLU A 419 -12.09 18.17 -9.15
CA GLU A 419 -13.21 17.69 -9.95
C GLU A 419 -13.58 16.25 -9.58
N VAL A 420 -14.87 15.95 -9.57
CA VAL A 420 -15.36 14.61 -9.24
C VAL A 420 -15.05 13.67 -10.41
N HIS A 421 -14.29 12.61 -10.15
CA HIS A 421 -14.17 11.49 -11.07
C HIS A 421 -15.42 10.61 -11.00
N TRP A 422 -15.81 10.21 -9.80
CA TRP A 422 -17.02 9.45 -9.55
C TRP A 422 -17.43 9.53 -8.07
N THR A 423 -18.65 9.07 -7.79
CA THR A 423 -19.19 8.99 -6.43
C THR A 423 -19.87 7.65 -6.18
N PHE A 424 -19.87 7.19 -4.93
CA PHE A 424 -20.63 6.03 -4.49
C PHE A 424 -21.48 6.36 -3.26
N ASN A 425 -22.77 6.05 -3.30
CA ASN A 425 -23.70 6.34 -2.20
C ASN A 425 -23.89 5.11 -1.30
N THR A 426 -23.71 5.30 0.01
CA THR A 426 -24.09 4.33 1.05
C THR A 426 -25.44 4.69 1.66
N ARG A 427 -25.89 3.93 2.66
CA ARG A 427 -27.17 4.21 3.35
C ARG A 427 -27.02 5.11 4.59
N ALA A 428 -25.79 5.40 5.02
CA ALA A 428 -25.50 6.22 6.18
C ALA A 428 -24.14 6.94 6.06
N ALA A 429 -23.83 7.83 7.00
CA ALA A 429 -22.60 8.61 6.99
C ALA A 429 -21.33 7.74 6.90
N ILE A 430 -20.31 8.24 6.20
CA ILE A 430 -19.01 7.59 6.06
C ILE A 430 -18.01 8.34 6.95
N GLU A 431 -17.72 7.76 8.11
CA GLU A 431 -16.70 8.26 9.05
C GLU A 431 -15.35 7.55 8.88
N SER A 432 -15.37 6.31 8.38
CA SER A 432 -14.19 5.51 8.07
C SER A 432 -13.29 6.24 7.07
N SER A 433 -11.97 6.20 7.28
CA SER A 433 -11.02 6.64 6.25
C SER A 433 -10.81 5.49 5.26
N PRO A 434 -10.82 5.76 3.94
CA PRO A 434 -10.50 4.74 2.96
C PRO A 434 -9.06 4.25 3.10
N VAL A 435 -8.88 2.97 2.79
CA VAL A 435 -7.58 2.34 2.58
C VAL A 435 -7.48 1.90 1.13
N ILE A 436 -6.29 2.05 0.52
CA ILE A 436 -6.02 1.61 -0.85
C ILE A 436 -5.11 0.39 -0.75
N GLY A 437 -5.55 -0.74 -1.30
CA GLY A 437 -4.73 -1.94 -1.42
C GLY A 437 -3.64 -1.77 -2.47
N ASN A 438 -2.64 -2.66 -2.46
CA ASN A 438 -1.58 -2.68 -3.49
C ASN A 438 -2.09 -3.17 -4.86
N ASN A 439 -3.35 -3.59 -4.94
CA ASN A 439 -4.07 -3.95 -6.16
C ASN A 439 -5.02 -2.82 -6.61
N GLY A 440 -4.88 -1.62 -6.04
CA GLY A 440 -5.72 -0.47 -6.37
C GLY A 440 -7.13 -0.49 -5.79
N ILE A 441 -7.61 -1.60 -5.19
CA ILE A 441 -8.95 -1.65 -4.62
C ILE A 441 -9.04 -0.73 -3.41
N VAL A 442 -10.12 0.06 -3.36
CA VAL A 442 -10.38 1.00 -2.26
C VAL A 442 -11.41 0.39 -1.32
N HIS A 443 -11.06 0.26 -0.04
CA HIS A 443 -11.95 -0.27 0.99
C HIS A 443 -12.30 0.79 2.03
N PHE A 444 -13.56 0.81 2.47
CA PHE A 444 -14.01 1.71 3.53
C PHE A 444 -15.24 1.18 4.26
N GLY A 445 -15.35 1.52 5.54
CA GLY A 445 -16.52 1.24 6.36
C GLY A 445 -17.57 2.35 6.29
N SER A 446 -18.81 2.02 6.62
CA SER A 446 -19.90 2.99 6.70
C SER A 446 -20.77 2.75 7.93
N ASN A 447 -21.43 3.81 8.40
CA ASN A 447 -22.36 3.74 9.53
C ASN A 447 -23.64 2.95 9.24
N ASP A 448 -23.83 2.44 8.02
CA ASP A 448 -24.88 1.48 7.69
C ASP A 448 -24.51 0.04 8.05
N GLY A 449 -23.33 -0.14 8.65
CA GLY A 449 -22.80 -1.41 9.12
C GLY A 449 -22.23 -2.27 8.01
N LYS A 450 -21.77 -1.64 6.93
CA LYS A 450 -21.15 -2.33 5.81
C LYS A 450 -19.73 -1.84 5.55
N LEU A 451 -18.87 -2.80 5.22
CA LEU A 451 -17.57 -2.59 4.61
C LEU A 451 -17.75 -2.72 3.09
N TYR A 452 -17.32 -1.71 2.34
CA TYR A 452 -17.40 -1.68 0.88
C TYR A 452 -16.01 -1.83 0.28
N SER A 453 -15.94 -2.48 -0.89
CA SER A 453 -14.74 -2.53 -1.73
C SER A 453 -15.13 -2.05 -3.13
N LEU A 454 -14.46 -0.99 -3.59
CA LEU A 454 -14.74 -0.35 -4.88
C LEU A 454 -13.52 -0.46 -5.78
N LYS A 455 -13.78 -0.63 -7.07
CA LYS A 455 -12.76 -0.51 -8.10
C LYS A 455 -12.28 0.94 -8.16
N SER A 456 -10.98 1.12 -8.24
CA SER A 456 -10.34 2.43 -8.43
C SER A 456 -9.73 2.53 -9.83
N SER A 457 -9.22 3.70 -10.17
CA SER A 457 -8.48 3.94 -11.42
C SER A 457 -6.97 3.78 -11.26
N GLY A 458 -6.49 3.72 -10.02
CA GLY A 458 -5.08 3.56 -9.69
C GLY A 458 -4.72 2.10 -9.43
N SER A 459 -3.43 1.79 -9.49
CA SER A 459 -2.91 0.45 -9.19
C SER A 459 -2.53 0.30 -7.71
N GLY A 460 -2.56 1.39 -6.95
CA GLY A 460 -2.26 1.37 -5.53
C GLY A 460 -2.18 2.75 -4.90
N PRO A 461 -1.64 2.84 -3.68
CA PRO A 461 -1.46 4.11 -3.01
C PRO A 461 -0.36 4.97 -3.65
N ALA A 462 -0.49 6.29 -3.52
CA ALA A 462 0.47 7.23 -4.07
C ALA A 462 1.87 7.10 -3.44
N ASP A 463 2.92 7.21 -4.26
CA ASP A 463 4.31 7.30 -3.80
C ASP A 463 4.58 8.66 -3.11
N SER A 464 4.23 8.72 -1.84
CA SER A 464 4.30 9.90 -1.00
C SER A 464 4.62 9.48 0.44
N ALA A 465 5.03 10.43 1.27
CA ALA A 465 5.37 10.10 2.66
C ALA A 465 4.16 9.66 3.50
N TRP A 466 2.95 10.09 3.11
CA TRP A 466 1.75 9.90 3.91
C TRP A 466 0.47 9.90 3.03
N PRO A 467 0.32 8.94 2.09
CA PRO A 467 -0.77 8.94 1.12
C PRO A 467 -2.16 8.72 1.74
N MET A 468 -2.24 8.20 2.95
CA MET A 468 -3.50 7.87 3.63
C MET A 468 -3.34 7.91 5.15
N PHE A 469 -4.45 7.80 5.87
CA PHE A 469 -4.43 7.61 7.33
C PHE A 469 -3.51 6.44 7.71
N GLY A 470 -2.75 6.59 8.80
CA GLY A 470 -1.82 5.54 9.23
C GLY A 470 -0.60 5.31 8.32
N GLN A 471 -0.35 6.20 7.35
CA GLN A 471 0.79 6.22 6.42
C GLN A 471 0.77 5.14 5.33
N ASN A 472 0.20 3.96 5.57
CA ASN A 472 0.11 2.88 4.60
C ASN A 472 -1.09 1.98 4.90
N ALA A 473 -1.35 1.00 4.03
CA ALA A 473 -2.49 0.10 4.17
C ALA A 473 -2.50 -0.74 5.46
N GLN A 474 -1.33 -0.96 6.08
CA GLN A 474 -1.18 -1.67 7.35
C GLN A 474 -1.40 -0.75 8.58
N HIS A 475 -1.61 0.55 8.35
CA HIS A 475 -1.74 1.58 9.38
C HIS A 475 -0.61 1.54 10.42
N THR A 476 0.65 1.50 9.99
CA THR A 476 1.77 1.48 10.94
C THR A 476 2.03 2.82 11.62
N HIS A 477 1.50 3.93 11.06
CA HIS A 477 1.69 5.30 11.54
C HIS A 477 3.17 5.69 11.70
N ARG A 478 4.01 5.21 10.78
CA ARG A 478 5.46 5.35 10.89
C ARG A 478 6.08 5.61 9.53
N ILE A 479 6.94 6.63 9.43
CA ILE A 479 7.87 6.73 8.29
C ILE A 479 8.90 5.60 8.39
N ARG A 480 9.02 4.77 7.34
CA ARG A 480 10.08 3.76 7.28
C ARG A 480 11.43 4.46 7.36
N ALA A 481 12.39 3.89 8.08
CA ALA A 481 13.75 4.46 8.14
C ALA A 481 14.36 4.63 6.73
N GLU A 482 13.85 3.87 5.75
CA GLU A 482 14.21 3.96 4.34
C GLU A 482 13.69 5.20 3.62
N GLU A 483 12.50 5.65 3.99
CA GLU A 483 11.83 6.83 3.43
C GLU A 483 12.17 8.11 4.22
N ALA A 484 12.75 7.95 5.41
CA ALA A 484 13.35 9.02 6.19
C ALA A 484 14.78 9.40 5.70
N ASP A 485 15.13 8.96 4.48
CA ASP A 485 16.41 9.11 3.75
C ASP A 485 17.37 7.91 3.90
N SER A 486 17.24 6.84 3.08
CA SER A 486 18.19 5.71 3.15
C SER A 486 19.10 5.46 1.97
N LYS A 487 18.94 6.12 0.82
CA LYS A 487 19.86 5.91 -0.31
C LYS A 487 20.44 7.17 -0.90
N MET A 488 19.82 8.33 -0.72
CA MET A 488 20.30 9.56 -1.35
C MET A 488 19.85 10.85 -0.65
N ALA A 489 20.78 11.58 -0.04
CA ALA A 489 20.54 12.91 0.53
C ALA A 489 21.13 14.01 -0.36
N ILE A 490 20.40 15.11 -0.62
CA ILE A 490 20.87 16.22 -1.44
C ILE A 490 21.12 17.46 -0.57
N GLY A 491 22.35 17.95 -0.56
CA GLY A 491 22.79 19.17 0.15
C GLY A 491 23.49 20.18 -0.75
N ARG A 492 24.02 21.25 -0.15
CA ARG A 492 24.87 22.25 -0.82
C ARG A 492 26.26 22.33 -0.19
N SER A 493 27.30 22.41 -1.03
CA SER A 493 28.67 22.64 -0.57
C SER A 493 28.89 24.12 -0.19
N PRO A 494 29.93 24.44 0.61
CA PRO A 494 30.30 25.83 0.89
C PRO A 494 30.64 26.67 -0.35
N SER A 495 30.98 26.03 -1.47
CA SER A 495 31.25 26.66 -2.77
C SER A 495 30.02 26.74 -3.68
N GLY A 496 28.83 26.35 -3.20
CA GLY A 496 27.56 26.40 -3.95
C GLY A 496 27.28 25.20 -4.85
N GLY A 497 28.10 24.14 -4.78
CA GLY A 497 27.89 22.87 -5.47
C GLY A 497 26.71 22.07 -4.89
N ILE A 498 26.03 21.25 -5.70
CA ILE A 498 25.06 20.27 -5.19
C ILE A 498 25.84 19.05 -4.70
N VAL A 499 25.64 18.65 -3.44
CA VAL A 499 26.26 17.47 -2.85
C VAL A 499 25.21 16.38 -2.75
N ILE A 500 25.47 15.23 -3.38
CA ILE A 500 24.61 14.06 -3.31
C ILE A 500 25.33 13.03 -2.45
N HIS A 501 24.83 12.79 -1.24
CA HIS A 501 25.24 11.68 -0.39
C HIS A 501 24.44 10.45 -0.79
N TYR A 502 25.06 9.27 -0.81
CA TYR A 502 24.37 8.03 -1.17
C TYR A 502 24.80 6.86 -0.28
N ASN A 503 23.90 5.89 -0.11
CA ASN A 503 24.13 4.65 0.63
C ASN A 503 23.36 3.50 -0.01
N THR A 504 24.02 2.73 -0.88
CA THR A 504 23.34 1.84 -1.83
C THR A 504 23.52 0.35 -1.56
N GLY A 505 24.19 -0.02 -0.46
CA GLY A 505 24.49 -1.42 -0.14
C GLY A 505 25.41 -2.10 -1.17
N SER A 506 25.21 -3.40 -1.40
CA SER A 506 25.91 -4.18 -2.45
C SER A 506 25.04 -4.27 -3.71
N GLY A 507 25.43 -3.56 -4.77
CA GLY A 507 24.77 -3.48 -6.08
C GLY A 507 25.29 -2.26 -6.86
N GLN A 508 25.14 -2.22 -8.19
CA GLN A 508 25.48 -1.03 -8.98
C GLN A 508 24.29 -0.09 -9.10
N TRP A 509 24.49 1.19 -8.80
CA TRP A 509 23.42 2.20 -8.85
C TRP A 509 23.81 3.37 -9.73
N MET A 510 22.85 4.02 -10.38
CA MET A 510 23.09 5.18 -11.24
C MET A 510 22.34 6.40 -10.73
N ILE A 511 23.07 7.48 -10.50
CA ILE A 511 22.50 8.81 -10.32
C ILE A 511 22.08 9.32 -11.70
N GLN A 512 20.84 9.75 -11.82
CA GLN A 512 20.32 10.46 -12.99
C GLN A 512 19.88 11.88 -12.60
N SER A 513 19.85 12.76 -13.59
CA SER A 513 19.34 14.12 -13.43
C SER A 513 18.27 14.45 -14.47
N SER A 514 17.35 15.32 -14.09
CA SER A 514 16.31 15.84 -14.98
C SER A 514 16.06 17.32 -14.69
N THR A 515 15.71 18.11 -15.69
CA THR A 515 15.28 19.50 -15.50
C THR A 515 13.76 19.68 -15.43
N ASP A 516 12.99 18.63 -15.76
CA ASP A 516 11.53 18.69 -15.96
C ASP A 516 10.76 17.44 -15.50
N LEU A 517 11.43 16.48 -14.86
CA LEU A 517 10.91 15.17 -14.43
C LEU A 517 10.48 14.21 -15.55
N SER A 518 10.42 14.67 -16.80
CA SER A 518 9.99 13.87 -17.95
C SER A 518 11.18 13.24 -18.71
N SER A 519 12.33 13.93 -18.73
CA SER A 519 13.54 13.48 -19.42
C SER A 519 14.69 13.27 -18.42
N TRP A 520 15.22 12.05 -18.35
CA TRP A 520 16.26 11.67 -17.39
C TRP A 520 17.57 11.33 -18.09
N GLN A 521 18.65 11.97 -17.67
CA GLN A 521 19.99 11.76 -18.22
C GLN A 521 20.88 11.09 -17.18
N PRO A 522 21.64 10.03 -17.55
CA PRO A 522 22.68 9.44 -16.71
C PRO A 522 23.69 10.49 -16.25
N TYR A 523 24.03 10.49 -14.95
CA TYR A 523 25.08 11.35 -14.41
C TYR A 523 26.29 10.53 -13.95
N LYS A 524 26.10 9.59 -13.02
CA LYS A 524 27.22 8.84 -12.44
C LYS A 524 26.77 7.52 -11.81
N THR A 525 27.50 6.45 -12.09
CA THR A 525 27.33 5.16 -11.39
C THR A 525 28.06 5.19 -10.04
N VAL A 526 27.40 4.69 -9.00
CA VAL A 526 27.85 4.69 -7.60
C VAL A 526 27.55 3.35 -6.95
N ASN A 527 28.45 2.89 -6.09
CA ASN A 527 28.35 1.63 -5.36
C ASN A 527 28.71 1.89 -3.88
N GLY A 528 28.08 1.19 -2.94
CA GLY A 528 28.33 1.33 -1.51
C GLY A 528 27.83 2.67 -0.94
N SER A 529 28.53 3.20 0.07
CA SER A 529 28.20 4.49 0.69
C SER A 529 29.25 5.56 0.39
N GLY A 530 28.80 6.80 0.13
CA GLY A 530 29.69 7.88 -0.25
C GLY A 530 28.99 9.20 -0.54
N SER A 531 29.70 10.13 -1.16
CA SER A 531 29.11 11.38 -1.66
C SER A 531 29.78 11.83 -2.95
N THR A 532 29.03 12.54 -3.80
CA THR A 532 29.55 13.17 -5.01
C THR A 532 29.08 14.62 -5.09
N THR A 533 29.95 15.53 -5.53
CA THR A 533 29.58 16.93 -5.75
C THR A 533 29.38 17.16 -7.24
N ILE A 534 28.27 17.80 -7.58
CA ILE A 534 27.95 18.26 -8.93
C ILE A 534 28.25 19.75 -9.00
N PRO A 535 29.21 20.19 -9.83
CA PRO A 535 29.45 21.61 -10.04
C PRO A 535 28.21 22.23 -10.70
N VAL A 536 27.58 23.18 -10.01
CA VAL A 536 26.40 23.88 -10.54
C VAL A 536 26.86 25.13 -11.25
N ASN A 537 26.38 25.35 -12.48
CA ASN A 537 26.41 26.67 -13.09
C ASN A 537 25.39 27.55 -12.33
N PRO A 538 25.78 28.69 -11.73
CA PRO A 538 24.86 29.57 -11.00
C PRO A 538 23.67 30.08 -11.82
N ALA A 539 23.73 29.95 -13.15
CA ALA A 539 22.64 30.30 -14.08
C ALA A 539 21.70 29.12 -14.45
N ALA A 540 21.93 27.91 -13.94
CA ALA A 540 21.12 26.73 -14.28
C ALA A 540 19.83 26.66 -13.44
N LYS A 541 18.72 26.23 -14.07
CA LYS A 541 17.44 25.95 -13.38
C LYS A 541 17.62 24.84 -12.33
N PRO A 542 16.76 24.77 -11.28
CA PRO A 542 16.77 23.65 -10.34
C PRO A 542 16.60 22.32 -11.09
N GLY A 543 17.53 21.39 -10.89
CA GLY A 543 17.44 20.03 -11.42
C GLY A 543 16.93 19.05 -10.37
N PHE A 544 16.22 18.02 -10.82
CA PHE A 544 15.83 16.85 -10.06
C PHE A 544 16.92 15.78 -10.18
N PHE A 545 17.12 15.00 -9.13
CA PHE A 545 18.05 13.87 -9.12
C PHE A 545 17.32 12.63 -8.60
N ARG A 546 17.70 11.46 -9.13
CA ARG A 546 17.24 10.17 -8.62
C ARG A 546 18.36 9.15 -8.64
N LEU A 547 18.20 8.09 -7.89
CA LEU A 547 19.09 6.94 -7.86
C LEU A 547 18.33 5.72 -8.38
N ILE A 548 18.84 5.05 -9.41
CA ILE A 548 18.24 3.84 -9.99
C ILE A 548 19.18 2.64 -9.82
N SER A 549 18.64 1.44 -9.63
CA SER A 549 19.42 0.21 -9.73
C SER A 549 19.87 0.02 -11.18
N VAL A 550 21.11 -0.42 -11.39
CA VAL A 550 21.63 -0.83 -12.72
C VAL A 550 21.55 -2.35 -12.91
N ASP A 551 21.21 -3.05 -11.82
CA ASP A 551 21.01 -4.50 -11.76
C ASP A 551 19.65 -4.90 -12.33
#